data_AF-A0AAW0M5U3-F1
#
_entry.id   AF-A0AAW0M5U3-F1
#
_cell.length_a   1.000
_cell.length_b   1.000
_cell.length_c   1.000
_cell.angle_alpha   90.00
_cell.angle_beta   90.00
_cell.angle_gamma   90.00
#
_symmetry.space_group_name_H-M   'P 1'
#
loop_
_entity.id
_entity.type
_entity.pdbx_description
1 polymer ?
#
loop_
_entity_poly.entity_id
_entity_poly.type
_entity_poly.pdbx_seq_one_letter_code
_entity_poly.pdbx_strand_id
1 'polypeptide(L)'
;MTWFPKPPPTSYGKNQDQVFGLGQCRGDVSSKDCSSCIQDAAKQIRQCCPNQADARIWYEHCFLRYNNKSFIGEIDTSFGTLMDQIRAQAVETNNEGLGKGETKLSSFLTLHA
;
A
#
# COMPACT_ATOMS: atom_id res chain seq x y z
N MET A 1 -4.04 28.48 -2.64
CA MET A 1 -4.05 27.01 -2.62
C MET A 1 -2.72 26.55 -3.19
N THR A 2 -1.74 26.29 -2.32
CA THR A 2 -0.40 25.89 -2.73
C THR A 2 -0.48 24.50 -3.33
N TRP A 3 -0.26 24.41 -4.64
CA TRP A 3 -0.01 23.16 -5.35
C TRP A 3 1.28 22.60 -4.77
N PHE A 4 1.19 21.66 -3.81
CA PHE A 4 2.36 20.87 -3.45
C PHE A 4 2.81 20.18 -4.74
N PRO A 5 4.04 20.44 -5.24
CA PRO A 5 4.52 19.71 -6.39
C PRO A 5 4.47 18.23 -5.99
N LYS A 6 3.72 17.41 -6.74
CA LYS A 6 3.76 15.96 -6.56
C LYS A 6 5.25 15.57 -6.57
N PRO A 7 5.78 14.94 -5.51
CA PRO A 7 7.17 14.50 -5.54
C PRO A 7 7.35 13.59 -6.75
N PRO A 8 8.37 13.83 -7.59
CA PRO A 8 8.64 12.94 -8.72
C PRO A 8 8.91 11.54 -8.16
N PRO A 9 8.44 10.49 -8.83
CA PRO A 9 8.72 9.13 -8.42
C PRO A 9 10.23 8.92 -8.40
N THR A 10 10.72 8.35 -7.31
CA THR A 10 12.14 8.18 -7.09
C THR A 10 12.57 6.83 -7.62
N SER A 11 13.59 6.79 -8.47
CA SER A 11 14.30 5.56 -8.77
C SER A 11 15.70 5.61 -8.17
N TYR A 12 16.22 4.45 -7.79
CA TYR A 12 17.56 4.30 -7.25
C TYR A 12 18.21 3.03 -7.82
N GLY A 13 19.53 3.04 -7.99
CA GLY A 13 20.27 1.95 -8.61
C GLY A 13 20.34 2.05 -10.14
N LYS A 14 20.97 1.05 -10.78
CA LYS A 14 21.18 0.96 -12.23
C LYS A 14 21.03 -0.49 -12.69
N ASN A 15 20.63 -0.70 -13.95
CA ASN A 15 20.50 -2.02 -14.56
C ASN A 15 19.58 -2.93 -13.72
N GLN A 16 20.08 -4.10 -13.30
CA GLN A 16 19.32 -5.09 -12.54
C GLN A 16 19.10 -4.68 -11.07
N ASP A 17 19.86 -3.69 -10.58
CA ASP A 17 19.73 -3.15 -9.23
C ASP A 17 18.81 -1.91 -9.18
N GLN A 18 18.19 -1.54 -10.31
CA GLN A 18 17.29 -0.40 -10.35
C GLN A 18 15.96 -0.73 -9.67
N VAL A 19 15.55 0.16 -8.77
CA VAL A 19 14.28 0.09 -8.04
C VAL A 19 13.52 1.39 -8.25
N PHE A 20 12.22 1.28 -8.46
CA PHE A 20 11.27 2.38 -8.55
C PHE A 20 10.45 2.41 -7.27
N GLY A 21 10.34 3.57 -6.65
CA GLY A 21 9.64 3.76 -5.38
C GLY A 21 8.60 4.88 -5.45
N LEU A 22 7.49 4.67 -4.76
CA LEU A 22 6.43 5.67 -4.55
C LEU A 22 6.05 5.69 -3.06
N GLY A 23 6.20 6.86 -2.45
CA GLY A 23 5.66 7.16 -1.12
C GLY A 23 4.51 8.17 -1.24
N GLN A 24 3.38 7.89 -0.60
CA GLN A 24 2.22 8.78 -0.59
C GLN A 24 1.70 8.93 0.83
N CYS A 25 1.47 10.15 1.26
CA CYS A 25 0.82 10.42 2.53
C CYS A 25 -0.65 10.81 2.31
N ARG A 26 -1.45 10.62 3.36
CA ARG A 26 -2.81 11.15 3.43
C ARG A 26 -2.77 12.68 3.36
N GLY A 27 -3.71 13.29 2.65
CA GLY A 27 -3.65 14.73 2.31
C GLY A 27 -3.88 15.70 3.49
N ASP A 28 -4.41 15.20 4.60
CA ASP A 28 -4.72 15.91 5.85
C ASP A 28 -3.61 15.77 6.91
N VAL A 29 -2.56 15.00 6.66
CA VAL A 29 -1.49 14.70 7.62
C VAL A 29 -0.39 15.77 7.55
N SER A 30 0.18 16.12 8.71
CA SER A 30 1.29 17.07 8.77
C SER A 30 2.55 16.55 8.05
N SER A 31 3.40 17.45 7.57
CA SER A 31 4.66 17.03 6.92
C SER A 31 5.57 16.20 7.83
N LYS A 32 5.52 16.46 9.15
CA LYS A 32 6.31 15.72 10.15
C LYS A 32 5.81 14.28 10.29
N ASP A 33 4.51 14.11 10.47
CA ASP A 33 3.91 12.79 10.67
C ASP A 33 3.98 11.95 9.39
N CYS A 34 3.83 12.60 8.23
CA CYS A 34 4.06 11.99 6.92
C CYS A 34 5.50 11.46 6.80
N SER A 35 6.50 12.29 7.12
CA SER A 35 7.91 11.87 7.06
C SER A 35 8.21 10.71 8.01
N SER A 36 7.68 10.75 9.24
CA SER A 36 7.84 9.67 10.21
C SER A 36 7.22 8.37 9.69
N CYS A 37 5.99 8.44 9.18
CA CYS A 37 5.27 7.28 8.64
C CYS A 37 6.04 6.63 7.49
N ILE A 38 6.53 7.42 6.52
CA ILE A 38 7.28 6.88 5.38
C ILE A 38 8.59 6.23 5.82
N GLN A 39 9.28 6.79 6.82
CA GLN A 39 10.50 6.20 7.35
C GLN A 39 10.24 4.86 8.04
N ASP A 40 9.16 4.78 8.82
CA ASP A 40 8.79 3.54 9.50
C ASP A 40 8.30 2.48 8.51
N ALA A 41 7.53 2.88 7.49
CA ALA A 41 7.16 2.03 6.38
C ALA A 41 8.38 1.47 5.63
N ALA A 42 9.39 2.28 5.34
CA ALA A 42 10.61 1.83 4.68
C ALA A 42 11.43 0.84 5.53
N LYS A 43 11.35 0.90 6.86
CA LYS A 43 11.94 -0.09 7.76
C LYS A 43 11.12 -1.38 7.77
N GLN A 44 9.81 -1.26 7.98
CA GLN A 44 8.92 -2.41 8.16
C GLN A 44 8.78 -3.25 6.88
N ILE A 45 8.67 -2.60 5.71
CA ILE A 45 8.49 -3.31 4.44
C ILE A 45 9.64 -4.28 4.13
N ARG A 46 10.86 -3.93 4.52
CA ARG A 46 12.05 -4.79 4.37
C ARG A 46 12.02 -6.00 5.31
N GLN A 47 11.35 -5.89 6.45
CA GLN A 47 11.20 -6.98 7.41
C GLN A 47 10.05 -7.92 7.03
N CYS A 48 8.92 -7.37 6.58
CA CYS A 48 7.74 -8.15 6.19
C CYS A 48 7.91 -8.85 4.83
N CYS A 49 8.66 -8.24 3.91
CA CYS A 49 8.80 -8.71 2.53
C CYS A 49 10.27 -8.94 2.14
N PRO A 50 10.99 -9.85 2.82
CA PRO A 50 12.39 -10.10 2.50
C PRO A 50 12.55 -10.65 1.07
N ASN A 51 13.53 -10.12 0.33
CA ASN A 51 13.87 -10.53 -1.04
C ASN A 51 12.71 -10.43 -2.06
N GLN A 52 11.68 -9.63 -1.77
CA GLN A 52 10.59 -9.39 -2.72
C GLN A 52 10.92 -8.25 -3.66
N ALA A 53 10.63 -8.46 -4.95
CA ALA A 53 10.88 -7.49 -6.01
C ALA A 53 9.75 -6.46 -6.17
N ASP A 54 8.51 -6.79 -5.81
CA ASP A 54 7.37 -5.87 -5.63
C ASP A 54 6.92 -5.98 -4.18
N ALA A 55 6.93 -4.88 -3.44
CA ALA A 55 6.38 -4.84 -2.10
C ALA A 55 5.60 -3.55 -1.87
N ARG A 56 4.56 -3.67 -1.04
CA ARG A 56 3.59 -2.62 -0.72
C ARG A 56 3.31 -2.67 0.77
N ILE A 57 3.14 -1.52 1.39
CA ILE A 57 2.72 -1.41 2.79
C ILE A 57 1.90 -0.14 2.99
N TRP A 58 0.79 -0.26 3.72
CA TRP A 58 -0.05 0.86 4.10
C TRP A 58 -0.10 1.00 5.61
N TYR A 59 -0.07 2.26 6.01
CA TYR A 59 -0.34 2.73 7.34
C TYR A 59 -1.49 3.73 7.29
N GLU A 60 -1.97 4.11 8.47
CA GLU A 60 -3.03 5.09 8.61
C GLU A 60 -2.71 6.45 7.94
N HIS A 61 -1.42 6.81 7.89
CA HIS A 61 -0.96 8.11 7.40
C HIS A 61 -0.23 8.05 6.07
N CYS A 62 0.21 6.87 5.62
CA CYS A 62 1.01 6.75 4.41
C CYS A 62 0.95 5.38 3.75
N PHE A 63 1.28 5.36 2.47
CA PHE A 63 1.47 4.22 1.60
C PHE A 63 2.90 4.25 1.06
N LEU A 64 3.55 3.09 1.00
CA LEU A 64 4.84 2.91 0.34
C LEU A 64 4.81 1.67 -0.57
N ARG A 65 5.30 1.84 -1.80
CA ARG A 65 5.53 0.74 -2.75
C ARG A 65 6.90 0.86 -3.39
N TYR A 66 7.57 -0.27 -3.58
CA TYR A 66 8.71 -0.36 -4.49
C TYR A 66 8.56 -1.53 -5.47
N ASN A 67 9.18 -1.39 -6.65
CA ASN A 67 9.27 -2.46 -7.63
C ASN A 67 10.58 -2.36 -8.44
N ASN A 68 11.14 -3.47 -8.92
CA ASN A 68 12.26 -3.46 -9.87
C ASN A 68 11.85 -3.14 -11.33
N LYS A 69 10.54 -3.02 -11.59
CA LYS A 69 9.96 -2.53 -12.83
C LYS A 69 9.21 -1.23 -12.58
N SER A 70 9.28 -0.30 -13.53
CA SER A 70 8.50 0.94 -13.43
C SER A 70 7.00 0.64 -13.45
N PHE A 71 6.28 1.16 -12.46
CA PHE A 71 4.81 1.10 -12.35
C PHE A 71 4.19 2.50 -12.32
N ILE A 72 5.00 3.53 -12.51
CA ILE A 72 4.58 4.91 -12.38
C ILE A 72 3.67 5.27 -13.55
N GLY A 73 2.45 5.74 -13.23
CA GLY A 73 1.44 6.10 -14.23
C GLY A 73 0.63 4.92 -14.76
N GLU A 74 0.99 3.69 -14.37
CA GLU A 74 0.23 2.49 -14.70
C GLU A 74 -0.94 2.31 -13.72
N ILE A 75 -2.09 1.90 -14.25
CA ILE A 75 -3.25 1.56 -13.42
C ILE A 75 -3.01 0.18 -12.81
N ASP A 76 -3.04 0.10 -11.48
CA ASP A 76 -2.94 -1.15 -10.75
C ASP A 76 -4.22 -1.42 -9.97
N THR A 77 -5.02 -2.39 -10.43
CA THR A 77 -6.26 -2.83 -9.79
C THR A 77 -6.08 -4.08 -8.94
N SER A 78 -4.86 -4.64 -8.85
CA SER A 78 -4.61 -5.94 -8.21
C SER A 78 -5.09 -6.01 -6.77
N PHE A 79 -4.89 -4.94 -5.99
CA PHE A 79 -5.37 -4.86 -4.62
C PHE A 79 -6.91 -4.83 -4.54
N GLY A 80 -7.55 -4.03 -5.40
CA GLY A 80 -9.02 -3.99 -5.50
C GLY A 80 -9.59 -5.36 -5.85
N THR A 81 -9.03 -6.03 -6.86
CA THR A 81 -9.48 -7.37 -7.25
C THR A 81 -9.28 -8.42 -6.16
N LEU A 82 -8.18 -8.32 -5.40
CA LEU A 82 -7.93 -9.22 -4.27
C LEU A 82 -8.97 -8.99 -3.15
N MET A 83 -9.29 -7.72 -2.85
CA MET A 83 -10.31 -7.37 -1.86
C MET A 83 -11.70 -7.83 -2.29
N ASP A 84 -12.03 -7.75 -3.58
CA ASP A 84 -13.28 -8.28 -4.12
C ASP A 84 -13.36 -9.80 -3.96
N GLN A 85 -12.26 -10.51 -4.21
CA GLN A 85 -12.16 -11.96 -3.99
C GLN A 85 -12.32 -12.33 -2.52
N ILE A 86 -11.64 -11.63 -1.61
CA ILE A 86 -11.75 -11.86 -0.16
C ILE A 86 -13.18 -11.58 0.31
N ARG A 87 -13.81 -10.50 -0.17
CA ARG A 87 -15.20 -10.19 0.14
C ARG A 87 -16.13 -11.30 -0.36
N ALA A 88 -15.92 -11.81 -1.57
CA ALA A 88 -16.71 -12.91 -2.11
C ALA A 88 -16.59 -14.19 -1.26
N GLN A 89 -15.44 -14.44 -0.65
CA GLN A 89 -15.23 -15.56 0.28
C GLN A 89 -15.88 -15.32 1.66
N ALA A 90 -16.01 -14.07 2.10
CA ALA A 90 -16.64 -13.69 3.36
C ALA A 90 -18.18 -13.58 3.28
N VAL A 91 -18.77 -13.62 2.08
CA VAL A 91 -20.22 -13.78 1.89
C VAL A 91 -20.54 -15.26 2.07
N GLU A 92 -20.85 -15.68 3.30
CA GLU A 92 -21.59 -16.92 3.51
C GLU A 92 -22.99 -16.73 2.92
N THR A 93 -23.34 -17.48 1.88
CA THR A 93 -24.71 -17.59 1.40
C THR A 93 -25.54 -18.38 2.39
N ASN A 94 -25.89 -17.75 3.51
CA ASN A 94 -27.08 -18.09 4.28
C ASN A 94 -27.95 -16.84 4.28
N ASN A 95 -29.13 -16.97 3.69
CA ASN A 95 -30.08 -15.89 3.45
C ASN A 95 -30.58 -15.22 4.74
N GLU A 96 -29.78 -14.44 5.47
CA GLU A 96 -30.27 -13.59 6.55
C GLU A 96 -29.45 -12.29 6.64
N GLY A 97 -30.00 -11.20 6.09
CA GLY A 97 -29.86 -9.81 6.54
C GLY A 97 -28.46 -9.20 6.75
N LEU A 98 -28.22 -8.04 6.12
CA LEU A 98 -27.08 -7.17 6.39
C LEU A 98 -27.18 -6.56 7.82
N GLY A 99 -26.67 -7.28 8.81
CA GLY A 99 -26.69 -6.90 10.22
C GLY A 99 -25.29 -6.94 10.85
N LYS A 100 -24.62 -5.78 10.82
CA LYS A 100 -23.70 -5.27 11.87
C LYS A 100 -22.82 -6.32 12.59
N GLY A 101 -21.81 -6.85 11.90
CA GLY A 101 -20.67 -7.53 12.51
C GLY A 101 -19.38 -6.86 12.05
N GLU A 102 -18.53 -6.43 12.98
CA GLU A 102 -17.22 -5.88 12.66
C GLU A 102 -16.43 -6.93 11.86
N THR A 103 -16.14 -6.65 10.59
CA THR A 103 -15.25 -7.50 9.79
C THR A 103 -13.84 -7.34 10.35
N LYS A 104 -13.50 -8.20 11.33
CA LYS A 104 -12.12 -8.32 11.81
C LYS A 104 -11.27 -8.86 10.68
N LEU A 105 -10.64 -7.94 9.94
CA LEU A 105 -9.72 -8.29 8.87
C LEU A 105 -8.57 -9.10 9.46
N SER A 106 -8.23 -10.21 8.80
CA SER A 106 -7.05 -11.01 9.14
C SER A 106 -5.81 -10.11 9.13
N SER A 107 -4.86 -10.34 10.04
CA SER A 107 -3.58 -9.64 10.06
C SER A 107 -2.83 -9.71 8.72
N PHE A 108 -3.11 -10.75 7.91
CA PHE A 108 -2.59 -10.89 6.56
C PHE A 108 -3.12 -9.83 5.58
N LEU A 109 -4.37 -9.37 5.76
CA LEU A 109 -4.92 -8.24 4.99
C LEU A 109 -4.27 -6.91 5.38
N THR A 110 -3.81 -6.73 6.62
CA THR A 110 -3.13 -5.50 7.05
C THR A 110 -1.72 -5.38 6.48
N LEU A 111 -1.05 -6.52 6.22
CA LEU A 111 0.29 -6.53 5.63
C LEU A 111 0.31 -6.29 4.11
N HIS A 112 -0.85 -6.48 3.46
CA HIS A 112 -1.01 -6.37 2.00
C HIS A 112 -2.04 -5.32 1.56
N ALA A 113 -2.65 -4.61 2.52
CA ALA A 113 -3.01 -3.23 2.28
C ALA A 113 -1.67 -2.58 1.99
#